data_AF-A0A7T8KC17-F1
#
_entry.id   AF-A0A7T8KC17-F1
#
_cell.length_a   1.000
_cell.length_b   1.000
_cell.length_c   1.000
_cell.angle_alpha   90.00
_cell.angle_beta   90.00
_cell.angle_gamma   90.00
#
_symmetry.space_group_name_H-M   'P 1'
#
loop_
_entity.id
_entity.type
_entity.pdbx_description
1 polymer ?
#
loop_
_entity_poly.entity_id
_entity_poly.type
_entity_poly.pdbx_seq_one_letter_code
_entity_poly.pdbx_strand_id
1 'polypeptide(L)'
;EDYEIPRVKAYLSLYKEFSGFVSQIAEKCSFSDSSVEKIMQTIAVLKGYMSQIYDELISLANVLRDENIGYYKVKRDVLLDRTEQDRKVEEERNSFAINVLRRVRSKLEGKEPDPLCQVSVPDQVDFFIKEATSSAHLSQMYEGWMAWI
;
A
#
# COMPACT_ATOMS: atom_id res chain seq x y z
N GLU A 1 -2.12 1.11 -0.46
CA GLU A 1 -1.64 -0.12 -1.14
C GLU A 1 -1.03 0.16 -2.50
N ASP A 2 -0.65 1.40 -2.83
CA ASP A 2 -0.16 1.72 -4.18
C ASP A 2 1.36 1.75 -4.24
N TYR A 3 1.92 0.71 -4.85
CA TYR A 3 3.32 0.69 -5.26
C TYR A 3 3.44 1.49 -6.57
N GLU A 4 3.75 2.79 -6.49
CA GLU A 4 4.11 3.58 -7.67
C GLU A 4 5.48 3.16 -8.20
N ILE A 5 5.52 2.07 -8.94
CA ILE A 5 6.68 1.67 -9.74
C ILE A 5 6.48 2.29 -11.12
N PRO A 6 7.27 3.29 -11.54
CA PRO A 6 7.09 3.97 -12.84
C PRO A 6 7.04 3.01 -14.03
N ARG A 7 7.74 1.87 -13.94
CA ARG A 7 7.67 0.79 -14.94
C ARG A 7 6.32 0.09 -14.99
N VAL A 8 5.63 -0.11 -13.85
CA VAL A 8 4.27 -0.66 -13.81
C VAL A 8 3.30 0.30 -14.48
N LYS A 9 3.40 1.60 -14.22
CA LYS A 9 2.55 2.61 -14.86
C LYS A 9 2.76 2.67 -16.38
N ALA A 10 4.01 2.60 -16.82
CA ALA A 10 4.37 2.53 -18.23
C ALA A 10 3.85 1.25 -18.91
N TYR A 11 3.96 0.10 -18.23
CA TYR A 11 3.40 -1.16 -18.72
C TYR A 11 1.86 -1.10 -18.82
N LEU A 12 1.18 -0.53 -17.83
CA LEU A 12 -0.27 -0.38 -17.84
C LEU A 12 -0.75 0.56 -18.97
N SER A 13 -0.02 1.63 -19.28
CA SER A 13 -0.33 2.46 -20.46
C SER A 13 -0.12 1.70 -21.77
N LEU A 14 0.96 0.94 -21.89
CA LEU A 14 1.25 0.12 -23.07
C LEU A 14 0.20 -0.98 -23.29
N TYR A 15 -0.21 -1.65 -22.21
CA TYR A 15 -1.29 -2.65 -22.23
C TYR A 15 -2.64 -2.02 -22.61
N LYS A 16 -2.93 -0.80 -22.15
CA LYS A 16 -4.15 -0.07 -22.50
C LYS A 16 -4.18 0.27 -24.00
N GLU A 17 -3.07 0.71 -24.57
CA GLU A 17 -2.95 0.98 -26.01
C GLU A 17 -3.12 -0.30 -26.83
N PHE A 18 -2.48 -1.39 -26.41
CA PHE A 18 -2.65 -2.70 -27.02
C PHE A 18 -4.09 -3.19 -27.00
N SER A 19 -4.74 -3.14 -25.84
CA SER A 19 -6.13 -3.55 -25.69
C SER A 19 -7.04 -2.71 -26.58
N GLY A 20 -6.76 -1.41 -26.74
CA GLY A 20 -7.46 -0.55 -27.68
C GLY A 20 -7.26 -0.97 -29.14
N PHE A 21 -6.04 -1.35 -29.52
CA PHE A 21 -5.70 -1.84 -30.86
C PHE A 21 -6.38 -3.18 -31.19
N VAL A 22 -6.41 -4.12 -30.24
CA VAL A 22 -7.16 -5.39 -30.36
C VAL A 22 -8.65 -5.12 -30.59
N SER A 23 -9.25 -4.24 -29.81
CA SER A 23 -10.66 -3.88 -29.95
C SER A 23 -10.97 -3.27 -31.31
N GLN A 24 -10.11 -2.39 -31.83
CA GLN A 24 -10.26 -1.81 -33.17
C GLN A 24 -10.16 -2.86 -34.29
N ILE A 25 -9.28 -3.86 -34.15
CA ILE A 25 -9.20 -4.97 -35.11
C ILE A 25 -10.44 -5.86 -35.01
N ALA A 26 -10.89 -6.19 -33.80
CA ALA A 26 -12.09 -7.01 -33.59
C ALA A 26 -13.34 -6.35 -34.19
N GLU A 27 -13.43 -5.02 -34.11
CA GLU A 27 -14.48 -4.23 -34.75
C GLU A 27 -14.36 -4.28 -36.28
N LYS A 28 -13.16 -4.03 -36.84
CA LYS A 28 -12.89 -4.09 -38.29
C LYS A 28 -13.04 -5.49 -38.90
N CYS A 29 -12.85 -6.55 -38.13
CA CYS A 29 -13.11 -7.92 -38.54
C CYS A 29 -14.60 -8.27 -38.50
N SER A 30 -15.37 -7.65 -37.59
CA SER A 30 -16.82 -7.85 -37.48
C SER A 30 -17.59 -7.18 -38.62
N PHE A 31 -17.05 -6.09 -39.19
CA PHE A 31 -17.64 -5.41 -40.35
C PHE A 31 -16.99 -5.86 -41.66
N SER A 32 -17.76 -6.66 -42.40
CA SER A 32 -17.47 -7.15 -43.75
C SER A 32 -17.27 -6.01 -44.77
N ASP A 33 -16.02 -5.54 -44.99
CA ASP A 33 -15.58 -5.04 -46.32
C ASP A 33 -14.05 -4.78 -46.43
N SER A 34 -13.20 -5.56 -45.75
CA SER A 34 -11.75 -5.44 -45.94
C SER A 34 -11.15 -6.73 -46.48
N SER A 35 -10.36 -6.61 -47.55
CA SER A 35 -9.68 -7.75 -48.20
C SER A 35 -9.01 -8.62 -47.14
N VAL A 36 -9.30 -9.92 -47.13
CA VAL A 36 -8.83 -10.89 -46.13
C VAL A 36 -7.31 -10.82 -45.92
N GLU A 37 -6.56 -10.46 -46.96
CA GLU A 37 -5.12 -10.19 -46.91
C GLU A 37 -4.73 -9.06 -45.94
N LYS A 38 -5.50 -7.96 -45.91
CA LYS A 38 -5.28 -6.83 -44.98
C LYS A 38 -5.54 -7.26 -43.55
N ILE A 39 -6.57 -8.09 -43.31
CA ILE A 39 -6.88 -8.64 -41.99
C ILE A 39 -5.78 -9.61 -41.53
N MET A 40 -5.32 -10.49 -42.43
CA MET A 40 -4.21 -11.39 -42.10
C MET A 40 -2.91 -10.62 -41.81
N GLN A 41 -2.64 -9.55 -42.55
CA GLN A 41 -1.48 -8.70 -42.31
C GLN A 41 -1.57 -7.94 -40.98
N THR A 42 -2.76 -7.45 -40.58
CA THR A 42 -2.95 -6.81 -39.28
C THR A 42 -2.88 -7.80 -38.11
N ILE A 43 -3.38 -9.03 -38.29
CA ILE A 43 -3.23 -10.11 -37.30
C ILE A 43 -1.76 -10.51 -37.13
N ALA A 44 -0.98 -10.53 -38.21
CA ALA A 44 0.46 -10.80 -38.14
C ALA A 44 1.20 -9.71 -37.34
N VAL A 45 0.86 -8.44 -37.56
CA VAL A 45 1.38 -7.31 -36.77
C VAL A 45 0.95 -7.42 -35.30
N LEU A 46 -0.31 -7.78 -35.04
CA LEU A 46 -0.83 -7.98 -33.69
C LEU A 46 -0.08 -9.09 -32.94
N LYS A 47 0.22 -10.20 -33.63
CA LYS A 47 0.99 -11.31 -33.06
C LYS A 47 2.41 -10.87 -32.67
N GLY A 48 3.03 -9.99 -33.44
CA GLY A 48 4.33 -9.38 -33.10
C GLY A 48 4.25 -8.50 -31.85
N TYR A 49 3.20 -7.68 -31.75
CA TYR A 49 2.96 -6.82 -30.59
C TYR A 49 2.63 -7.62 -29.32
N MET A 50 1.90 -8.74 -29.45
CA MET A 50 1.64 -9.68 -28.36
C MET A 50 2.91 -10.22 -27.73
N SER A 51 3.91 -10.60 -28.54
CA SER A 51 5.21 -11.07 -28.01
C SER A 51 5.86 -10.02 -27.13
N GLN A 52 5.88 -8.76 -27.58
CA GLN A 52 6.50 -7.65 -26.86
C GLN A 52 5.85 -7.40 -25.50
N ILE A 53 4.52 -7.54 -25.40
CA ILE A 53 3.79 -7.39 -24.12
C ILE A 53 4.12 -8.51 -23.15
N TYR A 54 4.18 -9.75 -23.63
CA TYR A 54 4.54 -10.88 -22.78
C TYR A 54 6.00 -10.81 -22.34
N ASP A 55 6.91 -10.41 -23.23
CA ASP A 55 8.31 -10.19 -22.90
C ASP A 55 8.47 -9.09 -21.84
N GLU A 56 7.73 -7.98 -21.97
CA GLU A 56 7.69 -6.90 -20.97
C GLU A 56 7.06 -7.35 -19.65
N LEU A 57 6.00 -8.17 -19.67
CA LEU A 57 5.40 -8.72 -18.45
C LEU A 57 6.38 -9.65 -17.71
N ILE A 58 7.11 -10.48 -18.44
CA ILE A 58 8.15 -11.36 -17.91
C ILE A 58 9.32 -10.52 -17.37
N SER A 59 9.72 -9.44 -18.07
CA SER A 59 10.73 -8.50 -17.60
C SER A 59 10.31 -7.86 -16.27
N LEU A 60 9.05 -7.45 -16.16
CA LEU A 60 8.48 -6.84 -14.97
C LEU A 60 8.38 -7.84 -13.82
N ALA A 61 7.93 -9.06 -14.08
CA ALA A 61 7.88 -10.14 -13.09
C ALA A 61 9.28 -10.49 -12.55
N ASN A 62 10.31 -10.44 -13.38
CA ASN A 62 11.69 -10.64 -12.94
C ASN A 62 12.23 -9.44 -12.13
N VAL A 63 11.83 -8.21 -12.46
CA VAL A 63 12.17 -6.99 -11.71
C VAL A 63 11.46 -6.95 -10.34
N LEU A 64 10.29 -7.56 -10.22
CA LEU A 64 9.51 -7.63 -8.98
C LEU A 64 9.81 -8.88 -8.14
N ARG A 65 10.68 -9.78 -8.61
CA ARG A 65 11.16 -10.92 -7.83
C ARG A 65 11.92 -10.41 -6.60
N ASP A 66 11.78 -11.12 -5.47
CA ASP A 66 12.16 -10.68 -4.10
C ASP A 66 13.54 -10.04 -3.94
N GLU A 67 14.51 -10.39 -4.78
CA GLU A 67 15.88 -9.85 -4.76
C GLU A 67 15.96 -8.34 -5.09
N ASN A 68 15.05 -7.83 -5.91
CA ASN A 68 15.06 -6.42 -6.36
C ASN A 68 14.09 -5.52 -5.57
N ILE A 69 13.22 -6.10 -4.72
CA ILE A 69 12.24 -5.36 -3.92
C ILE A 69 12.92 -4.40 -2.93
N GLY A 70 14.11 -4.76 -2.44
CA GLY A 70 14.89 -3.93 -1.52
C GLY A 70 15.28 -2.56 -2.09
N TYR A 71 15.59 -2.49 -3.39
CA TYR A 71 16.02 -1.25 -4.05
C TYR A 71 14.88 -0.22 -4.15
N TYR A 72 13.66 -0.67 -4.42
CA TYR A 72 12.47 0.17 -4.44
C TYR A 72 11.97 0.54 -3.05
N LYS A 73 12.30 -0.27 -2.03
CA LYS A 73 12.04 0.04 -0.61
C LYS A 73 12.94 1.17 -0.11
N VAL A 74 14.24 1.12 -0.39
CA VAL A 74 15.23 2.15 0.02
C VAL A 74 14.98 3.49 -0.65
N LYS A 75 14.62 3.52 -1.94
CA LYS A 75 14.33 4.77 -2.65
C LYS A 75 13.04 5.45 -2.16
N ARG A 76 12.10 4.68 -1.58
CA ARG A 76 10.90 5.21 -0.93
C ARG A 76 11.27 5.98 0.35
N ASP A 77 12.18 5.45 1.17
CA ASP A 77 12.60 6.13 2.40
C ASP A 77 13.27 7.48 2.13
N VAL A 78 14.06 7.57 1.06
CA VAL A 78 14.71 8.82 0.63
C VAL A 78 13.74 9.81 -0.03
N LEU A 79 12.69 9.33 -0.69
CA LEU A 79 11.64 10.19 -1.28
C LEU A 79 10.60 10.65 -0.26
N LEU A 80 10.37 9.87 0.81
CA LEU A 80 9.49 10.23 1.91
C LEU A 80 9.94 11.54 2.58
N ASP A 81 11.24 11.70 2.84
CA ASP A 81 11.84 12.89 3.46
C ASP A 81 11.63 14.18 2.66
N ARG A 82 11.63 14.10 1.32
CA ARG A 82 11.35 15.26 0.43
C ARG A 82 9.87 15.59 0.30
N THR A 83 8.99 14.59 0.37
CA THR A 83 7.53 14.77 0.34
C THR A 83 6.93 15.16 1.68
N GLU A 84 7.67 15.00 2.79
CA GLU A 84 7.28 15.48 4.12
C GLU A 84 7.14 17.01 4.18
N GLN A 85 7.86 17.73 3.33
CA GLN A 85 7.77 19.20 3.26
C GLN A 85 6.50 19.70 2.59
N ASP A 86 6.00 18.99 1.56
CA ASP A 86 4.71 19.28 0.91
C ASP A 86 3.51 18.71 1.70
N ARG A 87 3.73 17.65 2.49
CA ARG A 87 2.72 17.09 3.41
C ARG A 87 2.36 18.00 4.58
N LYS A 88 3.20 18.95 4.96
CA LYS A 88 2.88 19.93 6.01
C LYS A 88 1.61 20.75 5.74
N VAL A 89 1.21 20.88 4.48
CA VAL A 89 -0.04 21.60 4.10
C VAL A 89 -1.26 20.66 4.15
N GLU A 90 -1.08 19.35 4.10
CA GLU A 90 -2.14 18.33 4.24
C GLU A 90 -2.17 17.69 5.66
N GLU A 91 -1.24 18.07 6.53
CA GLU A 91 -1.02 17.60 7.91
C GLU A 91 -2.01 18.16 8.95
N GLU A 92 -3.01 18.94 8.54
CA GLU A 92 -4.23 19.09 9.34
C GLU A 92 -5.18 17.88 9.18
N ARG A 93 -4.75 16.79 8.54
CA ARG A 93 -5.32 15.46 8.81
C ARG A 93 -5.16 15.16 10.30
N ASN A 94 -6.28 15.29 11.02
CA ASN A 94 -6.49 15.04 12.44
C ASN A 94 -5.31 14.34 13.17
N SER A 95 -4.34 15.13 13.59
CA SER A 95 -3.16 14.66 14.34
C SER A 95 -3.57 13.89 15.59
N PHE A 96 -4.70 14.27 16.20
CA PHE A 96 -5.31 13.55 17.30
C PHE A 96 -5.74 12.12 16.90
N ALA A 97 -6.41 11.93 15.76
CA ALA A 97 -6.77 10.60 15.27
C ALA A 97 -5.53 9.73 14.99
N ILE A 98 -4.48 10.31 14.40
CA ILE A 98 -3.22 9.61 14.15
C ILE A 98 -2.57 9.17 15.46
N ASN A 99 -2.56 10.05 16.47
CA ASN A 99 -2.02 9.73 17.80
C ASN A 99 -2.83 8.65 18.51
N VAL A 100 -4.17 8.68 18.40
CA VAL A 100 -5.05 7.63 18.92
C VAL A 100 -4.71 6.28 18.28
N LEU A 101 -4.59 6.22 16.95
CA LEU A 101 -4.23 4.99 16.23
C LEU A 101 -2.85 4.46 16.64
N ARG A 102 -1.86 5.35 16.79
CA ARG A 102 -0.52 4.98 17.26
C ARG A 102 -0.58 4.37 18.67
N ARG A 103 -1.35 4.97 19.58
CA ARG A 103 -1.52 4.47 20.96
C ARG A 103 -2.25 3.12 21.00
N VAL A 104 -3.29 2.95 20.20
CA VAL A 104 -4.01 1.66 20.08
C VAL A 104 -3.06 0.58 19.58
N ARG A 105 -2.26 0.86 18.55
CA ARG A 105 -1.24 -0.06 18.06
C ARG A 105 -0.23 -0.42 19.15
N SER A 106 0.32 0.54 19.89
CA SER A 106 1.27 0.25 20.98
C SER A 106 0.66 -0.65 22.06
N LYS A 107 -0.61 -0.46 22.41
CA LYS A 107 -1.33 -1.32 23.37
C LYS A 107 -1.45 -2.77 22.85
N LEU A 108 -1.83 -2.94 21.58
CA LEU A 108 -2.02 -4.26 20.95
C LEU A 108 -0.70 -5.00 20.70
N GLU A 109 0.37 -4.27 20.42
CA GLU A 109 1.71 -4.85 20.21
C GLU A 109 2.41 -5.21 21.54
N GLY A 110 1.85 -4.84 22.69
CA GLY A 110 2.47 -5.06 24.00
C GLY A 110 3.64 -4.09 24.26
N LYS A 111 3.65 -2.91 23.65
CA LYS A 111 4.68 -1.86 23.83
C LYS A 111 4.28 -0.80 24.87
N GLU A 112 3.29 -1.14 25.68
CA GLU A 112 2.80 -0.35 26.81
C GLU A 112 2.96 -1.22 28.05
N PRO A 113 3.70 -0.79 29.09
CA PRO A 113 4.08 0.60 29.43
C PRO A 113 5.41 1.13 28.87
N ASP A 114 6.28 0.28 28.32
CA ASP A 114 7.60 0.69 27.81
C ASP A 114 7.69 0.46 26.28
N PRO A 115 7.92 1.50 25.46
CA PRO A 115 8.00 1.35 24.01
C PRO A 115 9.22 0.54 23.53
N LEU A 116 10.24 0.39 24.38
CA LEU A 116 11.46 -0.38 24.06
C LEU A 116 11.32 -1.88 24.37
N CYS A 117 10.33 -2.25 25.18
CA CYS A 117 10.13 -3.61 25.66
C CYS A 117 8.75 -4.13 25.25
N GLN A 118 8.73 -5.31 24.62
CA GLN A 118 7.48 -6.00 24.34
C GLN A 118 7.09 -6.86 25.54
N VAL A 119 6.01 -6.51 26.24
CA VAL A 119 5.47 -7.28 27.36
C VAL A 119 4.61 -8.44 26.87
N SER A 120 4.64 -9.55 27.61
CA SER A 120 3.73 -10.66 27.36
C SER A 120 2.29 -10.30 27.78
N VAL A 121 1.29 -10.96 27.20
CA VAL A 121 -0.12 -10.74 27.56
C VAL A 121 -0.38 -10.87 29.08
N PRO A 122 0.07 -11.94 29.78
CA PRO A 122 -0.17 -12.03 31.22
C PRO A 122 0.51 -10.90 32.01
N ASP A 123 1.76 -10.55 31.68
CA ASP A 123 2.47 -9.45 32.36
C ASP A 123 1.79 -8.10 32.12
N GLN A 124 1.29 -7.89 30.91
CA GLN A 124 0.54 -6.69 30.53
C GLN A 124 -0.76 -6.58 31.35
N VAL A 125 -1.51 -7.68 31.47
CA VAL A 125 -2.75 -7.74 32.27
C VAL A 125 -2.45 -7.47 33.74
N ASP A 126 -1.42 -8.11 34.29
CA ASP A 126 -1.01 -7.91 35.69
C ASP A 126 -0.60 -6.46 35.97
N PHE A 127 0.12 -5.83 35.05
CA PHE A 127 0.48 -4.41 35.14
C PHE A 127 -0.77 -3.52 35.18
N PHE A 128 -1.72 -3.73 34.27
CA PHE A 128 -2.94 -2.93 34.22
C PHE A 128 -3.83 -3.10 35.46
N ILE A 129 -3.92 -4.31 36.01
CA ILE A 129 -4.66 -4.56 37.26
C ILE A 129 -4.02 -3.81 38.42
N LYS A 130 -2.68 -3.87 38.56
CA LYS A 130 -1.94 -3.16 39.61
C LYS A 130 -2.13 -1.64 39.51
N GLU A 131 -2.05 -1.10 38.29
CA GLU A 131 -2.28 0.32 38.03
C GLU A 131 -3.70 0.76 38.40
N ALA A 132 -4.71 0.00 37.97
CA ALA A 132 -6.12 0.32 38.18
C ALA A 132 -6.59 0.14 39.65
N THR A 133 -5.89 -0.70 40.43
CA THR A 133 -6.21 -0.96 41.84
C THR A 133 -5.35 -0.16 42.82
N SER A 134 -4.42 0.66 42.31
CA SER A 134 -3.54 1.50 43.12
C SER A 134 -4.34 2.61 43.84
N SER A 135 -4.28 2.62 45.17
CA SER A 135 -4.92 3.65 46.00
C SER A 135 -4.43 5.06 45.66
N ALA A 136 -3.17 5.21 45.26
CA ALA A 136 -2.59 6.48 44.85
C ALA A 136 -3.27 7.03 43.57
N HIS A 137 -3.56 6.17 42.58
CA HIS A 137 -4.27 6.58 41.37
C HIS A 137 -5.75 6.83 41.63
N LEU A 138 -6.39 5.96 42.41
CA LEU A 138 -7.81 6.09 42.77
C LEU A 138 -8.08 7.40 43.53
N SER A 139 -7.18 7.81 44.43
CA SER A 139 -7.31 9.06 45.19
C SER A 139 -7.19 10.34 44.35
N GLN A 140 -6.63 10.26 43.15
CA GLN A 140 -6.46 11.40 42.24
C GLN A 140 -7.64 11.56 41.26
N MET A 141 -8.58 10.61 41.24
CA MET A 141 -9.73 10.68 40.37
C MET A 141 -10.66 11.82 40.80
N TYR A 142 -11.37 12.41 39.83
CA TYR A 142 -12.38 13.41 40.14
C TYR A 142 -13.46 12.81 41.06
N GLU A 143 -13.92 13.56 42.06
CA GLU A 143 -14.79 13.07 43.14
C GLU A 143 -16.05 12.34 42.64
N GLY A 144 -16.62 12.78 41.52
CA GLY A 144 -17.78 12.15 40.89
C GLY A 144 -17.54 10.74 40.32
N TRP A 145 -16.30 10.28 40.26
CA TRP A 145 -15.96 8.89 39.90
C TRP A 145 -16.15 7.92 41.07
N MET A 146 -16.34 8.40 42.31
CA MET A 146 -16.68 7.59 43.49
C MET A 146 -15.78 6.36 43.68
N ALA A 147 -14.46 6.52 43.58
CA ALA A 147 -13.46 5.43 43.59
C ALA A 147 -13.41 4.59 44.89
N TRP A 148 -14.21 4.95 45.90
CA TRP A 148 -14.30 4.29 47.21
C TRP A 148 -15.52 3.39 47.40
N ILE A 149 -16.46 3.38 46.44
CA ILE A 149 -17.64 2.50 46.46
C ILE A 149 -17.23 1.12 45.95
#